data_AF-A0A484WW81-F1
#
_entry.id   AF-A0A484WW81-F1
#
_cell.length_a   1.000
_cell.length_b   1.000
_cell.length_c   1.000
_cell.angle_alpha   90.00
_cell.angle_beta   90.00
_cell.angle_gamma   90.00
#
_symmetry.space_group_name_H-M   'P 1'
#
loop_
_entity.id
_entity.type
_entity.pdbx_description
1 polymer ?
#
loop_
_entity_poly.entity_id
_entity_poly.type
_entity_poly.pdbx_seq_one_letter_code
_entity_poly.pdbx_strand_id
1 'polypeptide(L)'
;MQWQFTVVRVKQAWVTDITYSCPWQGWLYLAVVIELFARNVVGWSMKPPLSCELALDALMMDVSRREPDIEIIVYSDLSCQYDSNVSGQQSDPEHELAW
;
A
#
# COMPACT_ATOMS: atom_id res chain seq x y z
N MET A 1 -12.26 7.73 16.24
CA MET A 1 -10.90 8.26 16.48
C MET A 1 -10.55 9.17 15.33
N GLN A 2 -10.20 10.43 15.59
CA GLN A 2 -9.70 11.36 14.57
C GLN A 2 -8.18 11.20 14.55
N TRP A 3 -7.64 10.62 13.48
CA TRP A 3 -6.20 10.50 13.31
C TRP A 3 -5.60 11.89 13.12
N GLN A 4 -4.66 12.29 13.98
CA GLN A 4 -3.96 13.57 13.85
C GLN A 4 -2.86 13.44 12.78
N PHE A 5 -3.15 13.87 11.55
CA PHE A 5 -2.21 13.90 10.43
C PHE A 5 -1.30 15.15 10.43
N THR A 6 -0.94 15.66 11.61
CA THR A 6 -0.05 16.84 11.71
C THR A 6 1.39 16.40 11.51
N VAL A 7 1.90 16.60 10.29
CA VAL A 7 3.28 16.26 9.92
C VAL A 7 4.06 17.56 9.71
N VAL A 8 5.19 17.72 10.39
CA VAL A 8 5.94 18.98 10.45
C VAL A 8 7.28 18.92 9.72
N ARG A 9 7.70 17.73 9.26
CA ARG A 9 8.93 17.53 8.49
C ARG A 9 8.79 16.43 7.43
N VAL A 10 9.63 16.50 6.40
CA VAL A 10 9.82 15.40 5.44
C VAL A 10 10.26 14.11 6.16
N LYS A 11 9.92 12.96 5.57
CA LYS A 11 10.24 11.60 6.05
C LYS A 11 9.72 11.28 7.46
N GLN A 12 8.74 12.01 7.99
CA GLN A 12 8.16 11.73 9.31
C GLN A 12 7.03 10.72 9.26
N ALA A 13 6.16 10.82 8.25
CA ALA A 13 5.00 9.94 8.14
C ALA A 13 4.64 9.66 6.68
N TRP A 14 4.39 8.39 6.40
CA TRP A 14 3.90 7.90 5.11
C TRP A 14 2.53 7.25 5.29
N VAL A 15 1.71 7.33 4.25
CA VAL A 15 0.44 6.63 4.16
C VAL A 15 0.50 5.69 2.97
N THR A 16 0.02 4.46 3.15
CA THR A 16 -0.21 3.53 2.05
C THR A 16 -1.70 3.50 1.73
N ASP A 17 -2.04 3.39 0.44
CA ASP A 17 -3.39 3.14 -0.05
C ASP A 17 -3.29 2.02 -1.10
N ILE A 18 -4.25 1.11 -1.13
CA ILE A 18 -4.40 0.13 -2.22
C ILE A 18 -5.71 0.40 -2.94
N THR A 19 -5.59 0.60 -4.24
CA THR A 19 -6.72 0.67 -5.16
C THR A 19 -6.67 -0.50 -6.14
N TYR A 20 -7.79 -0.82 -6.76
CA TYR A 20 -7.86 -1.82 -7.81
C TYR A 20 -8.38 -1.20 -9.10
N SER A 21 -7.93 -1.74 -10.22
CA SER A 21 -8.42 -1.39 -11.54
C SER A 21 -8.64 -2.66 -12.34
N CYS A 22 -9.70 -2.67 -13.15
CA CYS A 22 -9.94 -3.73 -14.13
C CYS A 22 -9.60 -3.19 -15.52
N PRO A 23 -8.34 -3.32 -16.00
CA PRO A 23 -8.13 -3.30 -17.43
C PRO A 23 -8.91 -4.45 -18.08
N TRP A 24 -9.27 -4.30 -19.35
CA TRP A 24 -10.09 -5.22 -20.17
C TRP A 24 -9.62 -6.70 -20.21
N GLN A 25 -8.54 -7.06 -19.51
CA GLN A 25 -7.87 -8.36 -19.50
C GLN A 25 -7.64 -8.92 -18.07
N GLY A 26 -8.22 -8.33 -17.02
CA GLY A 26 -8.17 -8.86 -15.66
C GLY A 26 -8.00 -7.79 -14.58
N TRP A 27 -8.00 -8.20 -13.32
CA TRP A 27 -7.85 -7.30 -12.16
C TRP A 27 -6.38 -7.04 -11.84
N LEU A 28 -6.07 -5.78 -11.54
CA LEU A 28 -4.78 -5.36 -11.01
C LEU A 28 -4.98 -4.51 -9.76
N TYR A 29 -4.27 -4.88 -8.70
CA TYR A 29 -4.17 -4.09 -7.49
C TYR A 29 -2.94 -3.20 -7.59
N LEU A 30 -3.10 -1.94 -7.20
CA LEU A 30 -2.08 -0.91 -7.15
C LEU A 30 -1.91 -0.45 -5.71
N ALA A 31 -0.75 -0.70 -5.12
CA ALA A 31 -0.33 -0.07 -3.87
C ALA A 31 0.42 1.21 -4.17
N VAL A 32 0.11 2.27 -3.44
CA VAL A 32 0.80 3.57 -3.51
C VAL A 32 1.22 3.98 -2.11
N VAL A 33 2.46 4.46 -1.97
CA VAL A 33 2.97 5.07 -0.74
C VAL A 33 3.13 6.56 -0.96
N ILE A 34 2.51 7.36 -0.11
CA ILE A 34 2.52 8.82 -0.17
C ILE A 34 3.25 9.36 1.05
N GLU A 35 4.19 10.28 0.84
CA GLU A 35 4.76 11.08 1.92
C GLU A 35 3.80 12.20 2.32
N LEU A 36 3.35 12.22 3.58
CA LEU A 36 2.30 13.14 4.02
C LEU A 36 2.72 14.62 4.01
N PHE A 37 3.99 14.91 4.28
CA PHE A 37 4.49 16.29 4.31
C PHE A 37 4.53 16.91 2.91
N ALA A 38 5.17 16.23 1.96
CA ALA A 38 5.37 16.74 0.60
C ALA A 38 4.23 16.38 -0.36
N ARG A 39 3.33 15.47 0.04
CA ARG A 39 2.23 14.91 -0.78
C ARG A 39 2.70 14.26 -2.09
N ASN A 40 3.90 13.68 -2.07
CA ASN A 40 4.49 13.03 -3.21
C ASN A 40 4.36 11.51 -3.11
N VAL A 41 4.18 10.85 -4.26
CA VAL A 41 4.29 9.40 -4.35
C VAL A 41 5.76 9.01 -4.19
N VAL A 42 6.06 8.22 -3.17
CA VAL A 42 7.42 7.80 -2.84
C VAL A 42 7.71 6.36 -3.27
N GLY A 43 6.67 5.56 -3.42
CA GLY A 43 6.75 4.19 -3.91
C GLY A 43 5.39 3.70 -4.40
N TRP A 44 5.40 2.70 -5.28
CA TRP A 44 4.20 2.07 -5.79
C TRP A 44 4.50 0.65 -6.24
N SER A 45 3.50 -0.23 -6.27
CA SER A 45 3.65 -1.58 -6.83
C SER A 45 2.32 -2.03 -7.40
N MET A 46 2.35 -2.87 -8.44
CA MET A 46 1.14 -3.37 -9.08
C MET A 46 1.25 -4.88 -9.31
N LYS A 47 0.27 -5.65 -8.83
CA LYS A 47 0.22 -7.12 -9.00
C LYS A 47 -1.21 -7.62 -9.22
N PRO A 48 -1.39 -8.79 -9.85
CA PRO A 48 -2.71 -9.37 -10.04
C PRO A 48 -3.41 -9.78 -8.73
N PRO A 49 -2.78 -10.45 -7.75
CA PRO A 49 -3.43 -10.71 -6.46
C PRO A 49 -3.18 -9.58 -5.45
N LEU A 50 -4.20 -9.29 -4.63
CA LEU A 50 -4.01 -8.55 -3.39
C LEU A 50 -3.10 -9.37 -2.47
N SER A 51 -2.05 -8.75 -1.94
CA SER A 51 -1.13 -9.43 -1.02
C SER A 51 -0.44 -8.41 -0.13
N CYS A 52 -0.05 -8.82 1.08
CA CYS A 52 0.79 -7.97 1.94
C CYS A 52 2.11 -7.61 1.22
N GLU A 53 2.59 -8.50 0.34
CA GLU A 53 3.79 -8.26 -0.50
C GLU A 53 3.64 -7.05 -1.43
N LEU A 54 2.44 -6.78 -1.95
CA LEU A 54 2.20 -5.64 -2.84
C LEU A 54 2.53 -4.31 -2.13
N ALA A 55 2.08 -4.16 -0.89
CA ALA A 55 2.35 -2.98 -0.07
C ALA A 55 3.80 -2.91 0.39
N LEU A 56 4.38 -4.06 0.76
CA LEU A 56 5.81 -4.16 1.12
C LEU A 56 6.70 -3.75 -0.05
N ASP A 57 6.41 -4.21 -1.27
CA ASP A 57 7.17 -3.84 -2.45
C ASP A 57 7.11 -2.33 -2.70
N ALA A 58 5.92 -1.74 -2.60
CA ALA A 58 5.74 -0.30 -2.74
C ALA A 58 6.54 0.49 -1.68
N LEU A 59 6.54 0.01 -0.43
CA LEU A 59 7.30 0.63 0.67
C LEU A 59 8.82 0.49 0.47
N MET A 60 9.27 -0.68 0.04
CA MET A 60 10.69 -0.98 -0.19
C MET A 60 11.31 -0.14 -1.30
N MET A 61 10.53 0.30 -2.28
CA MET A 61 11.03 1.22 -3.31
C MET A 61 11.57 2.53 -2.72
N ASP A 62 11.00 3.02 -1.62
CA ASP A 62 11.48 4.25 -1.02
C ASP A 62 12.58 4.03 0.01
N VAL A 63 12.43 2.99 0.84
CA VAL A 63 13.44 2.60 1.83
C VAL A 63 14.79 2.36 1.16
N SER A 64 14.80 1.64 0.02
CA SER A 64 16.02 1.37 -0.74
C SER A 64 16.65 2.59 -1.39
N ARG A 65 15.86 3.65 -1.67
CA ARG A 65 16.36 4.89 -2.30
C ARG A 65 16.88 5.91 -1.31
N ARG A 66 16.36 5.90 -0.07
CA ARG A 66 16.50 7.03 0.85
C ARG A 66 17.28 6.74 2.12
N GLU A 67 17.75 5.49 2.32
CA GLU A 67 18.50 5.01 3.51
C GLU A 67 18.09 5.79 4.76
N PRO A 68 16.94 5.44 5.37
CA PRO A 68 16.32 6.31 6.36
C PRO A 68 17.22 6.45 7.60
N ASP A 69 17.89 7.60 7.71
CA ASP A 69 18.64 8.01 8.91
C ASP A 69 17.73 8.33 10.12
N ILE A 70 16.41 8.28 9.92
CA ILE A 70 15.40 8.65 10.91
C ILE A 70 14.25 7.65 10.91
N GLU A 71 13.63 7.50 12.07
CA GLU A 71 12.41 6.71 12.25
C GLU A 71 11.25 7.32 11.45
N ILE A 72 10.55 6.47 10.70
CA ILE A 72 9.41 6.83 9.83
C ILE A 72 8.18 6.07 10.29
N ILE A 73 7.07 6.79 10.50
CA ILE A 73 5.78 6.18 10.83
C ILE A 73 5.03 5.86 9.54
N VAL A 74 4.64 4.61 9.34
CA VAL A 74 3.82 4.19 8.19
C VAL A 74 2.41 3.89 8.68
N TYR A 75 1.44 4.62 8.16
CA TYR A 75 0.03 4.34 8.36
C TYR A 75 -0.48 3.55 7.16
N SER A 76 -1.01 2.36 7.43
CA SER A 76 -1.58 1.50 6.42
C SER A 76 -3.04 1.24 6.73
N ASP A 77 -3.90 1.44 5.74
CA ASP A 77 -5.31 1.06 5.77
C ASP A 77 -5.53 -0.43 5.46
N LEU A 78 -4.45 -1.17 5.27
CA LEU A 78 -4.49 -2.58 4.88
C LEU A 78 -4.81 -3.48 6.06
N SER A 79 -6.00 -4.07 6.02
CA SER A 79 -6.29 -5.31 6.72
C SER A 79 -5.79 -6.49 5.89
N CYS A 80 -4.48 -6.74 5.87
CA CYS A 80 -3.98 -7.94 5.17
C CYS A 80 -4.29 -9.17 6.04
N GLN A 81 -5.38 -9.88 5.71
CA GLN A 81 -5.67 -11.18 6.31
C GLN A 81 -4.83 -12.23 5.57
N TYR A 82 -4.03 -12.99 6.31
CA TYR A 82 -3.32 -14.15 5.76
C TYR A 82 -4.35 -15.25 5.48
N ASP A 83 -4.96 -15.25 4.29
CA ASP A 83 -5.75 -16.41 3.88
C ASP A 83 -4.78 -17.50 3.40
N SER A 84 -4.60 -18.53 4.23
CA SER A 84 -3.64 -19.62 4.02
C SER A 84 -4.05 -20.61 2.91
N ASN A 85 -5.07 -20.33 2.12
CA ASN A 85 -5.53 -21.21 1.04
C ASN A 85 -4.99 -20.78 -0.32
N VAL A 86 -3.81 -21.31 -0.66
CA VAL A 86 -3.34 -21.38 -2.06
C VAL A 86 -4.24 -22.36 -2.82
N SER A 87 -5.30 -21.83 -3.42
CA SER A 87 -6.01 -22.50 -4.50
C SER A 87 -6.45 -21.48 -5.54
N GLY A 88 -5.50 -21.03 -6.38
CA GLY A 88 -5.64 -20.70 -7.81
C GLY A 88 -6.87 -19.96 -8.34
N GLN A 89 -7.69 -19.32 -7.51
CA GLN A 89 -8.84 -18.53 -7.95
C GLN A 89 -8.54 -17.07 -7.62
N GLN A 90 -8.38 -16.30 -8.69
CA GLN A 90 -8.32 -14.86 -8.62
C GLN A 90 -9.70 -14.37 -8.15
N SER A 91 -9.83 -14.10 -6.86
CA SER A 91 -11.01 -13.50 -6.26
C SER A 91 -11.23 -12.13 -6.90
N ASP A 92 -12.48 -11.84 -7.27
CA ASP A 92 -12.85 -10.48 -7.67
C ASP A 92 -12.65 -9.54 -6.45
N PRO A 93 -11.95 -8.40 -6.58
CA PRO A 93 -11.79 -7.43 -5.50
C PRO A 93 -13.11 -6.98 -4.86
N GLU A 94 -14.24 -7.05 -5.57
CA GLU A 94 -15.56 -6.78 -4.99
C GLU A 94 -15.92 -7.73 -3.84
N HIS A 95 -15.42 -8.97 -3.86
CA HIS A 95 -15.71 -9.98 -2.83
C HIS A 95 -14.81 -9.90 -1.58
N GLU A 96 -13.64 -9.26 -1.67
CA GLU A 96 -12.61 -9.27 -0.62
C GLU A 96 -12.63 -7.99 0.24
N LEU A 97 -13.25 -6.91 -0.26
CA LEU A 97 -13.33 -5.60 0.39
C LEU A 97 -14.77 -5.09 0.61
N ALA A 98 -15.78 -5.92 0.32
CA ALA A 98 -17.16 -5.65 0.73
C ALA A 98 -17.31 -5.99 2.23
N TRP A 99 -17.49 -4.95 3.05
CA TRP A 99 -17.88 -5.06 4.46
C TRP A 99 -19.30 -5.60 4.63
#